data_AF-X0UZF6-F1
#
_entry.id   AF-X0UZF6-F1
#
_cell.length_a   1.000
_cell.length_b   1.000
_cell.length_c   1.000
_cell.angle_alpha   90.00
_cell.angle_beta   90.00
_cell.angle_gamma   90.00
#
_symmetry.space_group_name_H-M   'P 1'
#
loop_
_entity.id
_entity.type
_entity.pdbx_description
1 polymer ?
#
loop_
_entity_poly.entity_id
_entity_poly.type
_entity_poly.pdbx_seq_one_letter_code
_entity_poly.pdbx_strand_id
1 'polypeptide(L)'
;MDTANKISKLAQKENLKLICTGIPKTIDNDVGGPLQADGTFAVCDHDPGYGSVARNLAINILEANEENKASYTSDPVLVIGVMGRKIGFIPAAARLADPKRGIPLLIILPESLSKDD
;
A
#
# COMPACT_ATOMS: atom_id res chain seq x y z
N MET A 1 -3.93 5.24 15.27
CA MET A 1 -3.47 6.45 16.00
C MET A 1 -3.62 6.29 17.51
N ASP A 2 -3.10 5.19 18.06
CA ASP A 2 -3.31 4.81 19.46
C ASP A 2 -2.56 5.72 20.45
N THR A 3 -1.31 6.06 20.16
CA THR A 3 -0.48 6.94 21.00
C THR A 3 -1.11 8.31 21.21
N ALA A 4 -1.55 8.98 20.15
CA ALA A 4 -2.18 10.30 20.25
C ALA A 4 -3.46 10.27 21.11
N ASN A 5 -4.26 9.21 20.97
CA ASN A 5 -5.46 8.99 21.78
C ASN A 5 -5.11 8.76 23.26
N LYS A 6 -4.09 7.93 23.55
CA LYS A 6 -3.62 7.66 24.92
C LYS A 6 -3.07 8.92 25.59
N ILE A 7 -2.30 9.73 24.87
CA ILE A 7 -1.80 11.02 25.39
C ILE A 7 -2.96 11.99 25.65
N SER A 8 -3.94 12.08 24.74
CA SER A 8 -5.12 12.93 24.94
C SER A 8 -5.89 12.56 26.20
N LYS A 9 -6.15 11.27 26.42
CA LYS A 9 -6.83 10.76 27.61
C LYS A 9 -6.03 11.03 28.88
N LEU A 10 -4.71 10.87 28.84
CA LEU A 10 -3.83 11.17 29.97
C LEU A 10 -3.85 12.66 30.32
N ALA A 11 -3.76 13.54 29.31
CA ALA A 11 -3.81 14.98 29.54
C ALA A 11 -5.14 15.42 30.17
N GLN A 12 -6.27 14.85 29.74
CA GLN A 12 -7.58 15.10 30.36
C GLN A 12 -7.60 14.65 31.83
N LYS A 13 -7.04 13.48 32.14
CA LYS A 13 -6.94 12.95 33.51
C LYS A 13 -6.09 13.84 34.42
N GLU A 14 -4.98 14.36 33.90
CA GLU A 14 -4.05 15.23 34.64
C GLU A 14 -4.44 16.72 34.59
N ASN A 15 -5.63 17.05 34.07
CA ASN A 15 -6.16 18.40 33.96
C ASN A 15 -5.23 19.37 33.18
N LEU A 16 -4.52 18.84 32.19
CA LEU A 16 -3.63 19.59 31.31
C LEU A 16 -4.40 20.14 30.10
N LYS A 17 -4.19 21.41 29.78
CA LYS A 17 -4.71 22.05 28.56
C LYS A 17 -3.87 21.65 27.34
N LEU A 18 -3.96 20.39 26.93
CA LEU A 18 -3.27 19.83 25.77
C LEU A 18 -4.28 19.29 24.75
N ILE A 19 -4.10 19.66 23.48
CA ILE A 19 -4.84 19.10 22.35
C ILE A 19 -3.92 18.12 21.63
N CYS A 20 -4.39 16.90 21.41
CA CYS A 20 -3.66 15.89 20.64
C CYS A 20 -4.41 15.59 19.35
N THR A 21 -3.73 15.73 18.22
CA THR A 21 -4.29 15.45 16.88
C THR A 21 -3.49 14.33 16.22
N GLY A 22 -4.18 13.31 15.74
CA GLY A 22 -3.59 12.28 14.89
C GLY A 22 -3.78 12.62 13.42
N ILE A 23 -2.75 12.43 12.61
CA ILE A 23 -2.82 12.56 11.15
C ILE A 23 -2.59 11.16 10.56
N PRO A 24 -3.53 10.61 9.77
CA PRO A 24 -3.34 9.32 9.13
C PRO A 24 -2.18 9.43 8.13
N LYS A 25 -1.26 8.46 8.20
CA LYS A 25 -0.10 8.37 7.31
C LYS A 25 0.37 6.93 7.29
N THR A 26 0.40 6.35 6.11
CA THR A 26 0.96 5.02 5.86
C THR A 26 1.10 4.89 4.35
N ILE A 27 2.13 4.18 3.90
CA ILE A 27 2.24 3.83 2.48
C ILE A 27 1.51 2.51 2.19
N ASP A 28 1.15 1.75 3.24
CA ASP A 28 0.45 0.48 3.12
C ASP A 28 -1.06 0.65 2.85
N ASN A 29 -1.60 1.88 2.97
CA ASN A 29 -3.02 2.20 2.76
C ASN A 29 -3.98 1.42 3.68
N ASP A 30 -3.58 1.20 4.93
CA ASP A 30 -4.25 0.34 5.89
C ASP A 30 -4.96 1.10 7.03
N VAL A 31 -5.08 2.43 6.95
CA VAL A 31 -5.67 3.28 8.00
C VAL A 31 -6.87 4.07 7.47
N GLY A 32 -8.03 3.41 7.42
CA GLY A 32 -9.26 4.05 6.93
C GLY A 32 -10.52 3.81 7.76
N GLY A 33 -10.45 2.97 8.80
CA GLY A 33 -11.64 2.46 9.50
C GLY A 33 -12.16 1.18 8.85
N PRO A 34 -13.38 0.71 9.19
CA PRO A 34 -13.95 -0.48 8.57
C PRO A 34 -14.18 -0.28 7.07
N LEU A 35 -14.02 -1.36 6.31
CA LEU A 35 -14.39 -1.40 4.90
C LEU A 35 -15.92 -1.39 4.79
N GLN A 36 -16.43 -0.48 3.98
CA GLN A 36 -17.86 -0.31 3.74
C GLN A 36 -18.35 -1.23 2.60
N ALA A 37 -19.66 -1.33 2.45
CA ALA A 37 -20.27 -2.17 1.42
C ALA A 37 -19.95 -1.72 -0.02
N ASP A 38 -19.59 -0.45 -0.20
CA ASP A 38 -19.17 0.12 -1.49
C ASP A 38 -17.68 -0.08 -1.80
N GLY A 39 -16.94 -0.76 -0.92
CA GLY A 39 -15.50 -1.00 -1.07
C GLY A 39 -14.61 0.16 -0.64
N THR A 40 -15.16 1.22 -0.04
CA THR A 40 -14.39 2.35 0.51
C THR A 40 -14.18 2.22 2.02
N PHE A 41 -13.18 2.90 2.55
CA PHE A 41 -12.95 3.00 3.98
C PHE A 41 -13.80 4.10 4.63
N ALA A 42 -14.33 3.84 5.84
CA ALA A 42 -15.30 4.72 6.50
C ALA A 42 -14.82 6.14 6.85
N VAL A 43 -13.50 6.34 7.03
CA VAL A 43 -12.93 7.61 7.53
C VAL A 43 -11.92 8.20 6.57
N CYS A 44 -11.05 7.36 5.98
CA CYS A 44 -10.00 7.80 5.07
C CYS A 44 -9.91 6.82 3.91
N ASP A 45 -10.26 7.28 2.73
CA ASP A 45 -10.26 6.46 1.51
C ASP A 45 -8.83 6.04 1.11
N HIS A 46 -7.88 6.98 1.19
CA HIS A 46 -6.47 6.71 0.94
C HIS A 46 -5.54 7.45 1.91
N ASP A 47 -4.50 6.75 2.33
CA ASP A 47 -3.52 7.28 3.26
C ASP A 47 -2.43 8.10 2.55
N PRO A 48 -2.05 9.26 3.11
CA PRO A 48 -0.93 10.06 2.61
C PRO A 48 0.36 9.24 2.49
N GLY A 49 0.90 9.23 1.27
CA GLY A 49 2.10 8.50 0.88
C GLY A 49 1.83 7.31 -0.04
N TYR A 50 0.67 6.65 0.08
CA TYR A 50 0.33 5.49 -0.76
C TYR A 50 0.35 5.83 -2.25
N GLY A 51 -0.36 6.90 -2.67
CA GLY A 51 -0.43 7.29 -4.08
C GLY A 51 0.94 7.56 -4.73
N SER A 52 1.89 8.11 -3.98
CA SER A 52 3.26 8.34 -4.45
C SER A 52 4.01 7.02 -4.67
N VAL A 53 3.87 6.06 -3.74
CA VAL A 53 4.47 4.73 -3.86
C VAL A 53 3.83 3.94 -5.01
N ALA A 54 2.50 3.98 -5.12
CA ALA A 54 1.76 3.35 -6.21
C ALA A 54 2.22 3.86 -7.58
N ARG A 55 2.34 5.18 -7.74
CA ARG A 55 2.86 5.80 -8.97
C ARG A 55 4.31 5.40 -9.25
N ASN A 56 5.18 5.44 -8.26
CA ASN A 56 6.58 5.07 -8.45
C ASN A 56 6.71 3.59 -8.86
N LEU A 57 5.98 2.70 -8.20
CA LEU A 57 5.99 1.28 -8.56
C LEU A 57 5.50 1.06 -10.00
N ALA A 58 4.40 1.70 -10.40
CA ALA A 58 3.88 1.56 -11.76
C ALA A 58 4.92 1.98 -12.82
N ILE A 59 5.65 3.07 -12.57
CA ILE A 59 6.74 3.52 -13.46
C ILE A 59 7.88 2.50 -13.48
N ASN A 60 8.32 2.02 -12.30
CA ASN A 60 9.41 1.03 -12.23
C ASN A 60 9.03 -0.29 -12.94
N ILE A 61 7.77 -0.73 -12.91
CA ILE A 61 7.30 -1.91 -13.63
C ILE A 61 7.34 -1.70 -15.14
N LEU A 62 6.96 -0.52 -15.63
CA LEU A 62 7.10 -0.18 -17.04
C LEU A 62 8.57 -0.23 -17.49
N GLU A 63 9.47 0.40 -16.72
CA GLU A 63 10.91 0.41 -16.99
C GLU A 63 11.50 -1.02 -16.97
N ALA A 64 11.14 -1.82 -15.96
CA ALA A 64 11.58 -3.21 -15.87
C ALA A 64 11.09 -4.07 -17.05
N ASN A 65 9.90 -3.79 -17.58
CA ASN A 65 9.40 -4.49 -18.77
C ASN A 65 10.19 -4.10 -20.03
N GLU A 66 10.55 -2.83 -20.20
CA GLU A 66 11.40 -2.42 -21.33
C GLU A 66 12.81 -3.03 -21.22
N GLU A 67 13.39 -3.10 -20.02
CA GLU A 67 14.67 -3.76 -19.81
C GLU A 67 14.59 -5.27 -20.14
N ASN A 68 13.54 -5.95 -19.66
CA ASN A 68 13.34 -7.39 -19.94
C ASN A 68 13.17 -7.65 -21.45
N LYS A 69 12.46 -6.79 -22.20
CA LYS A 69 12.38 -6.93 -23.67
C LYS A 69 13.74 -6.92 -24.36
N ALA A 70 14.75 -6.26 -23.79
CA ALA A 70 16.11 -6.28 -24.31
C ALA A 70 16.91 -7.52 -23.85
N SER A 71 16.67 -8.02 -22.63
CA SER A 71 17.46 -9.09 -22.01
C SER A 71 16.81 -10.48 -21.99
N TYR A 72 15.56 -10.63 -22.48
CA TYR A 72 14.75 -11.84 -22.28
C TYR A 72 15.38 -13.15 -22.77
N THR A 73 16.35 -13.09 -23.71
CA THR A 73 17.07 -14.28 -24.18
C THR A 73 18.03 -14.84 -23.14
N SER A 74 18.47 -14.02 -22.18
CA SER A 74 19.40 -14.37 -21.11
C SER A 74 18.72 -14.41 -19.75
N ASP A 75 17.93 -13.37 -19.43
CA ASP A 75 17.25 -13.18 -18.15
C ASP A 75 15.74 -13.00 -18.36
N PRO A 76 14.99 -14.09 -18.63
CA PRO A 76 13.59 -13.99 -19.08
C PRO A 76 12.61 -13.55 -17.97
N VAL A 77 13.00 -13.62 -16.70
CA VAL A 77 12.11 -13.38 -15.56
C VAL A 77 12.75 -12.38 -14.60
N LEU A 78 12.02 -11.31 -14.30
CA LEU A 78 12.37 -10.35 -13.25
C LEU A 78 11.45 -10.52 -12.04
N VAL A 79 12.05 -10.58 -10.85
CA VAL A 79 11.33 -10.64 -9.58
C VAL A 79 11.56 -9.33 -8.83
N ILE A 80 10.49 -8.59 -8.57
CA ILE A 80 10.53 -7.29 -7.89
C ILE A 80 9.84 -7.41 -6.54
N GLY A 81 10.62 -7.35 -5.46
CA GLY A 81 10.10 -7.27 -4.10
C GLY A 81 9.66 -5.85 -3.78
N VAL A 82 8.47 -5.71 -3.17
CA VAL A 82 7.91 -4.42 -2.76
C VAL A 82 7.52 -4.43 -1.29
N MET A 83 7.32 -3.24 -0.72
CA MET A 83 6.73 -3.10 0.62
C MET A 83 5.26 -3.56 0.60
N GLY A 84 4.67 -3.74 1.79
CA GLY A 84 3.32 -4.30 1.93
C GLY A 84 3.34 -5.66 2.67
N ARG A 85 3.68 -5.62 3.96
CA ARG A 85 3.94 -6.81 4.77
C ARG A 85 2.72 -7.73 4.92
N LYS A 86 1.56 -7.14 5.19
CA LYS A 86 0.31 -7.86 5.51
C LYS A 86 -0.83 -7.53 4.56
N ILE A 87 -0.66 -6.50 3.75
CA ILE A 87 -1.72 -5.93 2.93
C ILE A 87 -1.15 -5.64 1.54
N GLY A 88 -1.96 -5.87 0.52
CA GLY A 88 -1.55 -5.96 -0.87
C GLY A 88 -1.72 -4.69 -1.69
N PHE A 89 -2.06 -3.54 -1.08
CA PHE A 89 -2.31 -2.30 -1.83
C PHE A 89 -1.11 -1.86 -2.69
N ILE A 90 0.12 -1.97 -2.17
CA ILE A 90 1.35 -1.65 -2.92
C ILE A 90 1.58 -2.65 -4.05
N PRO A 91 1.68 -3.98 -3.84
CA PRO A 91 1.87 -4.92 -4.95
C PRO A 91 0.73 -4.86 -5.98
N ALA A 92 -0.52 -4.63 -5.55
CA ALA A 92 -1.65 -4.44 -6.46
C ALA A 92 -1.45 -3.23 -7.40
N ALA A 93 -0.79 -2.15 -6.93
CA ALA A 93 -0.52 -0.97 -7.75
C ALA A 93 0.40 -1.26 -8.95
N ALA A 94 1.15 -2.37 -8.96
CA ALA A 94 1.90 -2.81 -10.14
C ALA A 94 0.99 -2.95 -11.38
N ARG A 95 -0.29 -3.31 -11.19
CA ARG A 95 -1.26 -3.41 -12.30
C ARG A 95 -1.50 -2.08 -13.01
N LEU A 96 -1.27 -0.94 -12.36
CA LEU A 96 -1.42 0.39 -12.99
C LEU A 96 -0.42 0.61 -14.12
N ALA A 97 0.70 -0.11 -14.15
CA ALA A 97 1.65 -0.11 -15.26
C ALA A 97 1.04 -0.69 -16.56
N ASP A 98 0.09 -1.60 -16.44
CA ASP A 98 -0.46 -2.37 -17.56
C ASP A 98 -1.99 -2.51 -17.48
N PRO A 99 -2.72 -1.41 -17.71
CA PRO A 99 -4.18 -1.41 -17.62
C PRO A 99 -4.84 -2.28 -18.70
N LYS A 100 -4.17 -2.51 -19.83
CA LYS A 100 -4.67 -3.35 -20.94
C LYS A 100 -4.28 -4.82 -20.82
N ARG A 101 -3.52 -5.21 -19.78
CA ARG A 101 -3.08 -6.59 -19.55
C ARG A 101 -2.23 -7.17 -20.70
N GLY A 102 -1.36 -6.36 -21.28
CA GLY A 102 -0.43 -6.75 -22.34
C GLY A 102 0.97 -7.15 -21.88
N ILE A 103 1.34 -6.83 -20.62
CA ILE A 103 2.61 -7.21 -20.00
C ILE A 103 2.43 -8.58 -19.32
N PRO A 104 3.42 -9.50 -19.39
CA PRO A 104 3.40 -10.78 -18.66
C PRO A 104 3.62 -10.59 -17.15
N LEU A 105 2.78 -9.77 -16.51
CA LEU A 105 2.90 -9.37 -15.11
C LEU A 105 2.16 -10.34 -14.19
N LEU A 106 2.93 -11.05 -13.35
CA LEU A 106 2.42 -11.82 -12.21
C LEU A 106 2.50 -10.97 -10.94
N ILE A 107 1.37 -10.83 -10.22
CA ILE A 107 1.28 -10.08 -8.97
C ILE A 107 0.89 -11.04 -7.86
N ILE A 108 1.73 -11.14 -6.83
CA ILE A 108 1.48 -11.98 -5.65
C ILE A 108 1.00 -11.07 -4.52
N LEU A 109 -0.20 -11.33 -4.02
CA LEU A 109 -0.82 -10.55 -2.94
C LEU A 109 -0.75 -11.33 -1.62
N PRO A 110 -0.44 -10.67 -0.48
CA PRO A 110 -0.45 -11.33 0.82
C PRO A 110 -1.84 -11.90 1.19
N GLU A 111 -2.92 -11.30 0.70
CA GLU A 111 -4.29 -11.78 0.94
C GLU A 111 -4.64 -13.07 0.18
N SER A 112 -3.84 -13.44 -0.83
CA SER A 112 -4.05 -14.66 -1.62
C SER A 112 -3.32 -15.87 -1.06
N LEU A 113 -2.46 -15.68 -0.05
CA LEU A 113 -1.78 -16.78 0.63
C LEU A 113 -2.77 -17.51 1.55
N SER A 114 -2.69 -18.85 1.56
CA SER A 114 -3.47 -19.66 2.49
C SER A 114 -3.12 -19.26 3.93
N LYS A 115 -4.09 -19.35 4.85
CA LYS A 115 -3.80 -19.17 6.29
C LYS A 115 -3.01 -20.34 6.88
N ASP A 116 -2.93 -21.44 6.13
CA ASP A 116 -2.27 -22.68 6.52
C ASP A 116 -0.84 -22.81 5.94
N ASP A 117 -0.42 -21.87 5.08
CA ASP A 117 0.96 -21.70 4.59
C ASP A 117 1.69 -20.60 5.38
#